data_AF-A0A9Q9EEZ7-F1
#
_entry.id   AF-A0A9Q9EEZ7-F1
#
_cell.length_a   1.000
_cell.length_b   1.000
_cell.length_c   1.000
_cell.angle_alpha   90.00
_cell.angle_beta   90.00
_cell.angle_gamma   90.00
#
_symmetry.space_group_name_H-M   'P 1'
#
loop_
_entity.id
_entity.type
_entity.pdbx_description
1 polymer ?
#
loop_
_entity_poly.entity_id
_entity_poly.type
_entity_poly.pdbx_seq_one_letter_code
_entity_poly.pdbx_strand_id
1 'polypeptide(L)'
;MVLGHRKNSLTTSARGSTEAERSDVEGDDQTVVSEEQGNVLTHIISQLRPGADLSRVTLPTFILEPRSMLERITNFMAHPETLLHLPTIDDPIERFAAVTKFYLSGWHIKPPGVKKPLNPILGEIFTGYWDYPDGTKGYYISEQTSHHPPKSSYFFMAPEHHIRIDGTLKPRSKFLGNSVGSFMEGIAVMRFLNRDERYFITQPNMYARGILFGKMKYELGDHAIVKSPEMDLEADIEFKVKGWVGGGYNAILGYIKKSSTGKNLFELSGHWNEKMYIKDLATGKKSEFFDATNAKPSIPKARPIDEQAPRESQKLWQATTQAIKRADHKGATDEKSKIEDEQRREAAERGETPWQPKLFRAVPAGDEEKLDWIIDAEVDYKAPAQKQVEQILAIAPILPGQRHDEAFDEQEKLPSQQGKQMPQSSAQSAGAGPTPEVAAAARNFKDQDSHRLPIRGNAAVAQHTQQQNDLIDFGQNDGANDSRSAALPQADRQPTNSSAQSAPVGSDASASSPQEPLMPSQTTPAGAATKPLDYRNPTQPGKAPSSDTLRRQDSIGGEDVFHDAES
;
A
#
# COMPACT_ATOMS: atom_id res chain seq x y z
N MET A 1 60.59 38.31 26.73
CA MET A 1 59.39 37.98 25.92
C MET A 1 58.19 38.14 26.85
N VAL A 2 57.25 39.10 26.74
CA VAL A 2 56.72 39.86 25.58
C VAL A 2 56.05 38.90 24.59
N LEU A 3 54.74 38.92 24.27
CA LEU A 3 53.54 39.65 24.73
C LEU A 3 52.28 38.76 24.45
N GLY A 4 51.10 38.88 25.07
CA GLY A 4 50.74 39.62 26.29
C GLY A 4 49.58 40.65 26.17
N HIS A 5 48.33 40.25 25.90
CA HIS A 5 47.15 41.14 26.03
C HIS A 5 45.81 40.44 26.32
N ARG A 6 44.96 41.06 27.15
CA ARG A 6 43.50 40.82 27.25
C ARG A 6 42.76 41.93 26.49
N LYS A 7 41.52 41.70 26.05
CA LYS A 7 40.50 42.76 25.96
C LYS A 7 39.13 42.34 26.48
N ASN A 8 38.71 43.06 27.50
CA ASN A 8 37.32 43.37 27.90
C ASN A 8 36.59 44.09 26.73
N SER A 9 35.26 44.28 26.68
CA SER A 9 34.09 43.91 27.51
C SER A 9 32.83 44.32 26.74
N LEU A 10 31.66 43.72 27.01
CA LEU A 10 30.47 44.48 27.47
C LEU A 10 29.30 43.56 27.83
N THR A 11 28.56 43.99 28.86
CA THR A 11 27.36 43.32 29.39
C THR A 11 26.12 44.12 29.03
N THR A 12 25.07 43.45 28.55
CA THR A 12 23.68 43.90 28.73
C THR A 12 22.76 42.70 28.87
N SER A 13 22.03 42.64 29.98
CA SER A 13 20.97 41.67 30.21
C SER A 13 19.61 42.30 29.90
N ALA A 14 18.79 41.62 29.11
CA ALA A 14 17.38 41.98 28.90
C ALA A 14 16.52 40.71 28.92
N ARG A 15 15.39 40.75 29.64
CA ARG A 15 14.33 39.76 29.50
C ARG A 15 13.51 40.11 28.25
N GLY A 16 13.16 39.11 27.46
CA GLY A 16 12.27 39.26 26.31
C GLY A 16 11.53 37.96 26.06
N SER A 17 10.36 37.80 26.68
CA SER A 17 9.49 36.66 26.41
C SER A 17 8.82 36.86 25.06
N THR A 18 9.09 35.96 24.13
CA THR A 18 8.22 35.72 22.97
C THR A 18 7.91 34.24 22.93
N GLU A 19 6.64 33.90 22.75
CA GLU A 19 6.24 32.52 22.49
C GLU A 19 6.84 32.13 21.13
N ALA A 20 7.64 31.07 21.12
CA ALA A 20 8.05 30.46 19.86
C ALA A 20 6.80 29.78 19.27
N GLU A 21 6.19 30.42 18.27
CA GLU A 21 5.14 29.80 17.47
C GLU A 21 5.63 28.42 17.01
N ARG A 22 4.78 27.40 17.20
CA ARG A 22 5.08 26.08 16.66
C ARG A 22 5.06 26.19 15.14
N SER A 23 6.22 26.06 14.51
CA SER A 23 6.28 25.71 13.11
C SER A 23 5.72 24.29 12.97
N ASP A 24 4.44 24.18 12.64
CA ASP A 24 3.79 22.90 12.35
C ASP A 24 4.56 22.16 11.25
N VAL A 25 4.67 20.83 11.39
CA VAL A 25 5.39 19.94 10.46
C VAL A 25 4.54 19.67 9.20
N GLU A 26 3.96 20.73 8.64
CA GLU A 26 2.98 20.71 7.54
C GLU A 26 3.55 20.19 6.21
N GLY A 27 4.88 20.21 6.03
CA GLY A 27 5.52 20.08 4.71
C GLY A 27 5.54 18.68 4.09
N ASP A 28 5.81 17.63 4.86
CA ASP A 28 6.13 16.30 4.32
C ASP A 28 4.91 15.55 3.74
N ASP A 29 3.71 15.83 4.24
CA ASP A 29 2.46 15.17 3.82
C ASP A 29 1.75 15.90 2.67
N GLN A 30 2.31 17.03 2.19
CA GLN A 30 1.68 17.91 1.19
C GLN A 30 2.33 17.77 -0.19
N THR A 31 1.52 17.65 -1.24
CA THR A 31 1.97 17.90 -2.62
C THR A 31 1.46 19.25 -3.09
N VAL A 32 2.38 20.15 -3.39
CA VAL A 32 2.12 21.30 -4.26
C VAL A 32 2.20 20.79 -5.70
N VAL A 33 1.10 20.93 -6.42
CA VAL A 33 0.94 20.54 -7.83
C VAL A 33 1.08 21.80 -8.69
N SER A 34 1.69 21.72 -9.87
CA SER A 34 1.69 22.89 -10.78
C SER A 34 0.28 23.16 -11.32
N GLU A 35 0.00 24.38 -11.79
CA GLU A 35 -1.32 24.72 -12.35
C GLU A 35 -1.71 23.81 -13.53
N GLU A 36 -0.75 23.55 -14.43
CA GLU A 36 -0.87 22.59 -15.53
C GLU A 36 -1.21 21.16 -15.04
N GLN A 37 -0.45 20.65 -14.07
CA GLN A 37 -0.69 19.34 -13.47
C GLN A 37 -2.04 19.27 -12.73
N GLY A 38 -2.46 20.36 -12.09
CA GLY A 38 -3.77 20.49 -11.44
C GLY A 38 -4.92 20.48 -12.45
N ASN A 39 -4.74 21.10 -13.62
CA ASN A 39 -5.68 21.05 -14.72
C ASN A 39 -5.80 19.64 -15.31
N VAL A 40 -4.69 18.90 -15.45
CA VAL A 40 -4.71 17.48 -15.87
C VAL A 40 -5.49 16.61 -14.89
N LEU A 41 -5.23 16.74 -13.57
CA LEU A 41 -6.01 16.02 -12.55
C LEU A 41 -7.49 16.41 -12.59
N THR A 42 -7.80 17.70 -12.66
CA THR A 42 -9.18 18.20 -12.72
C THR A 42 -9.92 17.66 -13.94
N HIS A 43 -9.27 17.59 -15.10
CA HIS A 43 -9.86 17.01 -16.31
C HIS A 43 -10.21 15.53 -16.12
N ILE A 44 -9.25 14.70 -15.71
CA ILE A 44 -9.47 13.26 -15.45
C ILE A 44 -10.58 13.07 -14.41
N ILE A 45 -10.54 13.82 -13.31
CA ILE A 45 -11.49 13.68 -12.21
C ILE A 45 -12.90 14.16 -12.60
N SER A 46 -13.03 15.19 -13.45
CA SER A 46 -14.33 15.70 -13.90
C SER A 46 -15.20 14.67 -14.65
N GLN A 47 -14.58 13.62 -15.18
CA GLN A 47 -15.25 12.51 -15.86
C GLN A 47 -15.81 11.46 -14.88
N LEU A 48 -15.42 11.51 -13.60
CA LEU A 48 -15.73 10.50 -12.59
C LEU A 48 -16.95 10.88 -11.74
N ARG A 49 -17.78 9.87 -11.43
CA ARG A 49 -18.88 10.00 -10.47
C ARG A 49 -18.42 9.53 -9.08
N PRO A 50 -18.79 10.19 -7.97
CA PRO A 50 -18.48 9.71 -6.63
C PRO A 50 -18.90 8.24 -6.44
N GLY A 51 -18.00 7.43 -5.88
CA GLY A 51 -18.13 5.98 -5.77
C GLY A 51 -17.46 5.18 -6.90
N ALA A 52 -17.06 5.81 -8.01
CA ALA A 52 -16.40 5.13 -9.14
C ALA A 52 -15.09 4.44 -8.73
N ASP A 53 -14.88 3.23 -9.28
CA ASP A 53 -13.63 2.47 -9.15
C ASP A 53 -12.53 3.11 -10.01
N LEU A 54 -11.36 3.31 -9.40
CA LEU A 54 -10.17 3.88 -10.04
C LEU A 54 -9.19 2.82 -10.55
N SER A 55 -9.49 1.53 -10.38
CA SER A 55 -8.64 0.42 -10.87
C SER A 55 -8.38 0.45 -12.38
N ARG A 56 -9.26 1.10 -13.15
CA ARG A 56 -9.18 1.27 -14.61
C ARG A 56 -8.85 2.70 -15.06
N VAL A 57 -8.48 3.60 -14.15
CA VAL A 57 -8.17 5.00 -14.46
C VAL A 57 -6.67 5.23 -14.46
N THR A 58 -6.12 5.57 -15.63
CA THR A 58 -4.69 5.89 -15.79
C THR A 58 -4.35 7.19 -15.10
N LEU A 59 -3.66 7.10 -13.95
CA LEU A 59 -3.23 8.26 -13.18
C LEU A 59 -1.95 8.89 -13.76
N PRO A 60 -1.79 10.24 -13.72
CA PRO A 60 -0.61 10.91 -14.27
C PRO A 60 0.70 10.52 -13.60
N THR A 61 1.79 10.47 -14.37
CA THR A 61 3.10 10.01 -13.89
C THR A 61 3.74 10.91 -12.83
N PHE A 62 3.34 12.19 -12.74
CA PHE A 62 3.85 13.11 -11.71
C PHE A 62 3.33 12.80 -10.29
N ILE A 63 2.27 12.00 -10.12
CA ILE A 63 1.83 11.50 -8.80
C ILE A 63 2.33 10.08 -8.50
N LEU A 64 3.29 9.54 -9.27
CA LEU A 64 3.91 8.25 -9.00
C LEU A 64 5.19 8.38 -8.17
N GLU A 65 5.43 7.41 -7.28
CA GLU A 65 6.78 7.15 -6.75
C GLU A 65 7.53 6.17 -7.68
N PRO A 66 8.87 6.21 -7.74
CA PRO A 66 9.64 5.36 -8.65
C PRO A 66 9.88 3.94 -8.08
N ARG A 67 8.81 3.27 -7.64
CA ARG A 67 8.78 1.89 -7.12
C ARG A 67 7.48 1.18 -7.49
N SER A 68 7.55 -0.14 -7.68
CA SER A 68 6.38 -1.03 -7.77
C SER A 68 5.71 -1.20 -6.39
N MET A 69 4.41 -1.53 -6.36
CA MET A 69 3.75 -1.94 -5.12
C MET A 69 4.43 -3.16 -4.48
N LEU A 70 4.96 -4.08 -5.30
CA LEU A 70 5.68 -5.28 -4.83
C LEU A 70 6.92 -4.92 -4.00
N GLU A 71 7.64 -3.87 -4.39
CA GLU A 71 8.74 -3.31 -3.60
C GLU A 71 8.20 -2.46 -2.43
N ARG A 72 7.13 -1.67 -2.62
CA ARG A 72 6.60 -0.78 -1.57
C ARG A 72 6.13 -1.53 -0.33
N ILE A 73 5.64 -2.77 -0.47
CA ILE A 73 5.26 -3.65 0.66
C ILE A 73 6.43 -3.90 1.61
N THR A 74 7.68 -3.92 1.13
CA THR A 74 8.87 -4.19 1.97
C THR A 74 9.10 -3.16 3.07
N ASN A 75 8.51 -1.96 2.96
CA ASN A 75 8.49 -0.95 4.01
C ASN A 75 7.98 -1.52 5.35
N PHE A 76 7.04 -2.47 5.34
CA PHE A 76 6.48 -3.05 6.58
C PHE A 76 7.48 -3.95 7.33
N MET A 77 8.59 -4.37 6.71
CA MET A 77 9.65 -5.18 7.35
C MET A 77 10.93 -4.37 7.62
N ALA A 78 10.92 -3.05 7.40
CA ALA A 78 12.12 -2.20 7.42
C ALA A 78 12.64 -1.84 8.83
N HIS A 79 12.01 -2.33 9.91
CA HIS A 79 12.44 -2.09 11.30
C HIS A 79 12.85 -3.39 12.02
N PRO A 80 13.98 -4.02 11.61
CA PRO A 80 14.44 -5.28 12.18
C PRO A 80 14.69 -5.21 13.70
N GLU A 81 15.06 -4.05 14.22
CA GLU A 81 15.21 -3.79 15.66
C GLU A 81 13.90 -3.97 16.44
N THR A 82 12.75 -3.86 15.78
CA THR A 82 11.43 -4.14 16.36
C THR A 82 10.88 -5.52 16.01
N LEU A 83 11.49 -6.22 15.05
CA LEU A 83 11.00 -7.49 14.49
C LEU A 83 11.73 -8.72 15.05
N LEU A 84 13.06 -8.73 15.03
CA LEU A 84 13.84 -9.97 15.15
C LEU A 84 13.74 -10.62 16.53
N HIS A 85 13.64 -9.80 17.58
CA HIS A 85 13.57 -10.28 18.97
C HIS A 85 12.16 -10.71 19.42
N LEU A 86 11.13 -10.57 18.58
CA LEU A 86 9.74 -10.82 18.99
C LEU A 86 9.50 -12.25 19.53
N PRO A 87 10.03 -13.33 18.92
CA PRO A 87 9.78 -14.69 19.42
C PRO A 87 10.54 -15.02 20.71
N THR A 88 11.52 -14.20 21.12
CA THR A 88 12.30 -14.38 22.35
C THR A 88 11.73 -13.63 23.56
N ILE A 89 10.65 -12.86 23.38
CA ILE A 89 9.90 -12.28 24.50
C ILE A 89 8.98 -13.38 25.06
N ASP A 90 9.10 -13.73 26.34
CA ASP A 90 8.33 -14.87 26.87
C ASP A 90 6.92 -14.53 27.37
N ASP A 91 6.71 -13.37 27.99
CA ASP A 91 5.35 -12.98 28.37
C ASP A 91 4.49 -12.71 27.12
N PRO A 92 3.31 -13.36 26.98
CA PRO A 92 2.49 -13.27 25.77
C PRO A 92 1.86 -11.89 25.58
N ILE A 93 1.66 -11.13 26.64
CA ILE A 93 1.06 -9.79 26.59
C ILE A 93 2.14 -8.78 26.19
N GLU A 94 3.36 -8.87 26.74
CA GLU A 94 4.50 -8.07 26.30
C GLU A 94 4.88 -8.38 24.84
N ARG A 95 4.91 -9.66 24.44
CA ARG A 95 5.18 -10.08 23.07
C ARG A 95 4.12 -9.57 22.09
N PHE A 96 2.85 -9.64 22.45
CA PHE A 96 1.76 -9.08 21.63
C PHE A 96 1.86 -7.55 21.49
N ALA A 97 2.23 -6.84 22.56
CA ALA A 97 2.51 -5.41 22.49
C ALA A 97 3.71 -5.10 21.58
N ALA A 98 4.76 -5.92 21.61
CA ALA A 98 5.91 -5.76 20.74
C ALA A 98 5.58 -6.06 19.25
N VAL A 99 4.76 -7.07 18.95
CA VAL A 99 4.21 -7.28 17.59
C VAL A 99 3.41 -6.07 17.13
N THR A 100 2.59 -5.49 18.01
CA THR A 100 1.82 -4.27 17.72
C THR A 100 2.73 -3.06 17.47
N LYS A 101 3.89 -2.98 18.14
CA LYS A 101 4.93 -1.97 17.89
C LYS A 101 5.60 -2.17 16.52
N PHE A 102 5.99 -3.40 16.17
CA PHE A 102 6.54 -3.71 14.86
C PHE A 102 5.56 -3.32 13.74
N TYR A 103 4.29 -3.73 13.87
CA TYR A 103 3.23 -3.38 12.92
C TYR A 103 3.09 -1.86 12.73
N LEU A 104 3.12 -1.08 13.82
CA LEU A 104 3.00 0.38 13.74
C LEU A 104 4.26 1.07 13.19
N SER A 105 5.43 0.45 13.27
CA SER A 105 6.70 1.06 12.86
C SER A 105 6.76 1.44 11.37
N GLY A 106 6.22 0.60 10.48
CA GLY A 106 6.40 0.77 9.02
C GLY A 106 5.62 1.92 8.38
N TRP A 107 4.58 2.45 9.04
CA TRP A 107 3.63 3.39 8.41
C TRP A 107 4.21 4.77 8.09
N HIS A 108 5.20 5.24 8.86
CA HIS A 108 5.86 6.52 8.58
C HIS A 108 6.69 6.50 7.28
N ILE A 109 7.01 5.32 6.74
CA ILE A 109 7.89 5.17 5.58
C ILE A 109 7.09 5.45 4.31
N LYS A 110 7.17 6.70 3.86
CA LYS A 110 6.48 7.22 2.66
C LYS A 110 7.42 8.14 1.87
N PRO A 111 7.23 8.27 0.55
CA PRO A 111 7.78 9.39 -0.20
C PRO A 111 7.13 10.71 0.26
N PRO A 112 7.80 11.87 0.11
CA PRO A 112 7.21 13.16 0.44
C PRO A 112 6.00 13.47 -0.47
N GLY A 113 4.93 13.92 0.17
CA GLY A 113 3.64 14.26 -0.44
C GLY A 113 2.78 13.05 -0.84
N VAL A 114 1.68 13.35 -1.52
CA VAL A 114 0.78 12.35 -2.11
C VAL A 114 1.44 11.73 -3.35
N LYS A 115 1.94 10.50 -3.20
CA LYS A 115 2.44 9.65 -4.28
C LYS A 115 1.86 8.24 -4.20
N LYS A 116 1.61 7.62 -5.34
CA LYS A 116 1.18 6.21 -5.48
C LYS A 116 2.35 5.38 -6.05
N PRO A 117 2.60 4.14 -5.59
CA PRO A 117 3.49 3.23 -6.29
C PRO A 117 2.94 2.86 -7.68
N LEU A 118 3.83 2.39 -8.55
CA LEU A 118 3.45 1.78 -9.83
C LEU A 118 2.54 0.58 -9.55
N ASN A 119 1.44 0.49 -10.31
CA ASN A 119 0.51 -0.63 -10.24
C ASN A 119 1.17 -1.83 -10.95
N PRO A 120 1.42 -2.96 -10.27
CA PRO A 120 2.20 -4.02 -10.87
C PRO A 120 1.46 -4.70 -12.03
N ILE A 121 2.19 -5.13 -13.06
CA ILE A 121 1.58 -5.95 -14.11
C ILE A 121 1.26 -7.35 -13.58
N LEU A 122 0.29 -8.03 -14.18
CA LEU A 122 -0.04 -9.41 -13.84
C LEU A 122 1.18 -10.33 -14.04
N GLY A 123 1.58 -11.07 -13.01
CA GLY A 123 2.81 -11.87 -13.05
C GLY A 123 4.11 -11.04 -13.03
N GLU A 124 4.08 -9.83 -12.48
CA GLU A 124 5.28 -9.13 -12.02
C GLU A 124 5.79 -9.75 -10.71
N ILE A 125 7.10 -9.78 -10.51
CA ILE A 125 7.75 -10.37 -9.33
C ILE A 125 8.69 -9.34 -8.67
N PHE A 126 8.84 -9.40 -7.34
CA PHE A 126 9.95 -8.76 -6.64
C PHE A 126 10.57 -9.72 -5.61
N THR A 127 11.90 -9.84 -5.65
CA THR A 127 12.70 -10.55 -4.64
C THR A 127 13.65 -9.58 -3.94
N GLY A 128 13.78 -9.70 -2.62
CA GLY A 128 14.72 -8.89 -1.86
C GLY A 128 15.18 -9.56 -0.57
N TYR A 129 16.23 -9.01 0.04
CA TYR A 129 16.79 -9.49 1.29
C TYR A 129 17.32 -8.36 2.16
N TRP A 130 17.52 -8.64 3.44
CA TRP A 130 18.23 -7.78 4.37
C TRP A 130 19.46 -8.49 4.92
N ASP A 131 20.54 -7.75 5.14
CA ASP A 131 21.63 -8.18 6.01
C ASP A 131 21.41 -7.57 7.39
N TYR A 132 21.34 -8.40 8.44
CA TYR A 132 21.10 -7.94 9.80
C TYR A 132 22.41 -7.78 10.60
N PRO A 133 22.43 -6.95 11.67
CA PRO A 133 23.66 -6.63 12.41
C PRO A 133 24.32 -7.82 13.13
N ASP A 134 23.60 -8.92 13.29
CA ASP A 134 24.06 -10.19 13.86
C ASP A 134 24.66 -11.14 12.80
N GLY A 135 24.63 -10.77 11.52
CA GLY A 135 25.09 -11.58 10.38
C GLY A 135 24.01 -12.44 9.72
N THR A 136 22.81 -12.53 10.31
CA THR A 136 21.67 -13.27 9.75
C THR A 136 20.99 -12.49 8.62
N LYS A 137 19.96 -13.07 7.99
CA LYS A 137 19.22 -12.43 6.89
C LYS A 137 17.72 -12.59 7.01
N GLY A 138 17.00 -11.63 6.44
CA GLY A 138 15.59 -11.75 6.10
C GLY A 138 15.46 -11.87 4.58
N TYR A 139 14.55 -12.71 4.12
CA TYR A 139 14.31 -13.00 2.71
C TYR A 139 12.86 -12.64 2.35
N TYR A 140 12.64 -12.07 1.17
CA TYR A 140 11.33 -11.64 0.69
C TYR A 140 11.10 -12.01 -0.78
N ILE A 141 9.90 -12.49 -1.06
CA ILE A 141 9.40 -12.86 -2.39
C ILE A 141 7.98 -12.31 -2.51
N SER A 142 7.65 -11.66 -3.62
CA SER A 142 6.27 -11.28 -3.94
C SER A 142 5.94 -11.36 -5.42
N GLU A 143 4.66 -11.62 -5.71
CA GLU A 143 4.12 -11.73 -7.06
C GLU A 143 2.77 -11.01 -7.17
N GLN A 144 2.52 -10.35 -8.30
CA GLN A 144 1.22 -9.80 -8.64
C GLN A 144 0.27 -10.91 -9.14
N THR A 145 -0.38 -11.60 -8.20
CA THR A 145 -1.26 -12.74 -8.47
C THR A 145 -2.58 -12.39 -9.16
N SER A 146 -3.01 -11.11 -9.14
CA SER A 146 -4.14 -10.62 -9.93
C SER A 146 -3.99 -9.14 -10.26
N HIS A 147 -4.56 -8.67 -11.37
CA HIS A 147 -4.52 -7.26 -11.79
C HIS A 147 -5.91 -6.60 -11.84
N HIS A 148 -6.98 -7.36 -12.09
CA HIS A 148 -8.36 -6.87 -12.07
C HIS A 148 -9.28 -7.85 -11.30
N PRO A 149 -9.56 -7.61 -10.00
CA PRO A 149 -9.00 -6.56 -9.15
C PRO A 149 -7.51 -6.80 -8.84
N PRO A 150 -6.73 -5.76 -8.49
CA PRO A 150 -5.32 -5.91 -8.18
C PRO A 150 -5.12 -6.66 -6.85
N LYS A 151 -4.24 -7.67 -6.86
CA LYS A 151 -3.81 -8.43 -5.68
C LYS A 151 -2.31 -8.71 -5.77
N SER A 152 -1.58 -8.33 -4.72
CA SER A 152 -0.14 -8.56 -4.59
C SER A 152 0.09 -9.55 -3.44
N SER A 153 0.59 -10.76 -3.72
CA SER A 153 0.85 -11.77 -2.70
C SER A 153 2.32 -11.81 -2.36
N TYR A 154 2.66 -12.04 -1.09
CA TYR A 154 4.03 -11.95 -0.61
C TYR A 154 4.34 -12.91 0.53
N PHE A 155 5.62 -13.23 0.63
CA PHE A 155 6.25 -14.11 1.61
C PHE A 155 7.50 -13.41 2.15
N PHE A 156 7.68 -13.46 3.47
CA PHE A 156 8.89 -13.04 4.17
C PHE A 156 9.29 -14.10 5.20
N MET A 157 10.59 -14.33 5.35
CA MET A 157 11.10 -15.23 6.39
C MET A 157 12.48 -14.80 6.89
N ALA A 158 12.69 -14.92 8.20
CA ALA A 158 13.99 -14.79 8.87
C ALA A 158 14.24 -16.08 9.68
N PRO A 159 14.83 -17.12 9.06
CA PRO A 159 14.86 -18.47 9.62
C PRO A 159 15.56 -18.58 10.97
N GLU A 160 16.69 -17.89 11.14
CA GLU A 160 17.47 -17.86 12.39
C GLU A 160 16.71 -17.22 13.56
N HIS A 161 15.70 -16.40 13.25
CA HIS A 161 14.85 -15.72 14.23
C HIS A 161 13.48 -16.40 14.39
N HIS A 162 13.21 -17.50 13.67
CA HIS A 162 11.94 -18.23 13.70
C HIS A 162 10.70 -17.43 13.24
N ILE A 163 10.89 -16.41 12.40
CA ILE A 163 9.80 -15.54 11.91
C ILE A 163 9.46 -15.90 10.46
N ARG A 164 8.17 -16.14 10.19
CA ARG A 164 7.57 -16.19 8.86
C ARG A 164 6.39 -15.23 8.76
N ILE A 165 6.21 -14.57 7.63
CA ILE A 165 5.04 -13.74 7.31
C ILE A 165 4.58 -14.09 5.90
N ASP A 166 3.31 -14.46 5.73
CA ASP A 166 2.66 -14.55 4.41
C ASP A 166 1.56 -13.50 4.35
N GLY A 167 1.28 -12.94 3.17
CA GLY A 167 0.26 -11.90 3.05
C GLY A 167 -0.26 -11.70 1.63
N THR A 168 -1.42 -11.05 1.53
CA THR A 168 -1.96 -10.54 0.27
C THR A 168 -2.45 -9.12 0.46
N LEU A 169 -1.89 -8.18 -0.30
CA LEU A 169 -2.36 -6.80 -0.39
C LEU A 169 -3.49 -6.74 -1.43
N LYS A 170 -4.68 -6.26 -1.04
CA LYS A 170 -5.87 -6.17 -1.91
C LYS A 170 -6.42 -4.73 -1.92
N PRO A 171 -5.78 -3.79 -2.67
CA PRO A 171 -6.18 -2.37 -2.67
C PRO A 171 -7.35 -2.08 -3.63
N ARG A 172 -8.51 -1.67 -3.10
CA ARG A 172 -9.67 -1.23 -3.87
C ARG A 172 -9.77 0.30 -3.88
N SER A 173 -9.34 0.95 -4.96
CA SER A 173 -9.32 2.41 -5.09
C SER A 173 -10.67 2.98 -5.55
N LYS A 174 -11.24 3.96 -4.82
CA LYS A 174 -12.48 4.66 -5.20
C LYS A 174 -12.32 6.16 -5.20
N PHE A 175 -13.01 6.82 -6.12
CA PHE A 175 -13.19 8.27 -6.14
C PHE A 175 -14.30 8.71 -5.16
N LEU A 176 -14.04 9.72 -4.33
CA LEU A 176 -14.91 10.15 -3.22
C LEU A 176 -15.20 11.68 -3.26
N GLY A 177 -15.20 12.30 -4.45
CA GLY A 177 -15.35 13.76 -4.58
C GLY A 177 -14.01 14.47 -4.39
N ASN A 178 -13.86 15.36 -3.40
CA ASN A 178 -12.54 15.98 -3.12
C ASN A 178 -11.57 15.03 -2.36
N SER A 179 -11.64 13.72 -2.64
CA SER A 179 -10.75 12.69 -2.10
C SER A 179 -10.70 11.45 -2.99
N VAL A 180 -9.59 10.72 -2.95
CA VAL A 180 -9.50 9.29 -3.31
C VAL A 180 -9.31 8.48 -2.05
N GLY A 181 -9.99 7.34 -1.93
CA GLY A 181 -9.70 6.33 -0.91
C GLY A 181 -9.22 5.03 -1.53
N SER A 182 -8.13 4.46 -1.03
CA SER A 182 -7.73 3.08 -1.29
C SER A 182 -8.13 2.24 -0.08
N PHE A 183 -9.16 1.42 -0.26
CA PHE A 183 -9.65 0.51 0.75
C PHE A 183 -8.78 -0.75 0.77
N MET A 184 -8.26 -1.12 1.94
CA MET A 184 -7.23 -2.14 2.06
C MET A 184 -7.82 -3.45 2.57
N GLU A 185 -8.27 -4.29 1.65
CA GLU A 185 -8.95 -5.57 1.92
C GLU A 185 -7.94 -6.74 2.08
N GLY A 186 -6.69 -6.39 2.39
CA GLY A 186 -5.60 -7.33 2.56
C GLY A 186 -5.51 -7.91 3.97
N ILE A 187 -4.70 -8.96 4.09
CA ILE A 187 -4.31 -9.56 5.37
C ILE A 187 -2.87 -10.03 5.29
N ALA A 188 -2.17 -9.95 6.42
CA ALA A 188 -0.89 -10.60 6.65
C ALA A 188 -1.00 -11.53 7.86
N VAL A 189 -0.31 -12.67 7.82
CA VAL A 189 -0.24 -13.63 8.91
C VAL A 189 1.23 -13.85 9.26
N MET A 190 1.65 -13.19 10.34
CA MET A 190 2.94 -13.44 10.99
C MET A 190 2.83 -14.66 11.88
N ARG A 191 3.83 -15.55 11.84
CA ARG A 191 3.88 -16.79 12.64
C ARG A 191 5.24 -16.96 13.30
N PHE A 192 5.24 -17.38 14.56
CA PHE A 192 6.45 -17.70 15.34
C PHE A 192 6.66 -19.20 15.37
N LEU A 193 7.59 -19.67 14.54
CA LEU A 193 7.80 -21.06 14.16
C LEU A 193 8.30 -21.94 15.31
N ASN A 194 8.81 -21.31 16.37
CA ASN A 194 9.25 -21.91 17.63
C ASN A 194 8.17 -21.92 18.73
N ARG A 195 7.00 -21.30 18.52
CA ARG A 195 5.93 -21.17 19.53
C ARG A 195 4.55 -21.66 19.06
N ASP A 196 4.36 -21.90 17.76
CA ASP A 196 3.05 -22.20 17.13
C ASP A 196 2.02 -21.05 17.33
N GLU A 197 2.53 -19.81 17.39
CA GLU A 197 1.74 -18.61 17.62
C GLU A 197 1.53 -17.82 16.32
N ARG A 198 0.31 -17.33 16.09
CA ARG A 198 -0.08 -16.59 14.88
C ARG A 198 -0.58 -15.19 15.20
N TYR A 199 -0.33 -14.27 14.28
CA TYR A 199 -0.73 -12.86 14.36
C TYR A 199 -1.31 -12.43 13.01
N PHE A 200 -2.63 -12.23 13.01
CA PHE A 200 -3.44 -11.83 11.88
C PHE A 200 -3.51 -10.30 11.86
N ILE A 201 -3.08 -9.67 10.76
CA ILE A 201 -2.82 -8.23 10.67
C ILE A 201 -3.55 -7.67 9.44
N THR A 202 -4.48 -6.73 9.66
CA THR A 202 -5.11 -5.93 8.59
C THR A 202 -4.37 -4.60 8.38
N GLN A 203 -4.77 -3.82 7.37
CA GLN A 203 -4.21 -2.50 7.11
C GLN A 203 -5.29 -1.40 7.24
N PRO A 204 -4.93 -0.17 7.67
CA PRO A 204 -5.82 0.98 7.56
C PRO A 204 -6.05 1.35 6.10
N ASN A 205 -7.12 2.11 5.84
CA ASN A 205 -7.39 2.67 4.52
C ASN A 205 -6.49 3.89 4.27
N MET A 206 -6.14 4.12 3.01
CA MET A 206 -5.23 5.20 2.60
C MET A 206 -6.02 6.27 1.83
N TYR A 207 -5.93 7.53 2.22
CA TYR A 207 -6.69 8.62 1.62
C TYR A 207 -5.79 9.70 1.03
N ALA A 208 -6.09 10.11 -0.21
CA ALA A 208 -5.58 11.33 -0.81
C ALA A 208 -6.67 12.40 -0.75
N ARG A 209 -6.50 13.42 0.09
CA ARG A 209 -7.40 14.56 0.26
C ARG A 209 -7.03 15.70 -0.69
N GLY A 210 -7.97 16.57 -1.02
CA GLY A 210 -7.68 17.84 -1.70
C GLY A 210 -7.28 17.70 -3.17
N ILE A 211 -7.71 16.62 -3.82
CA ILE A 211 -7.38 16.29 -5.23
C ILE A 211 -8.04 17.20 -6.28
N LEU A 212 -9.06 17.97 -5.88
CA LEU A 212 -9.74 18.97 -6.71
C LEU A 212 -9.61 20.38 -6.12
N PHE A 213 -9.75 20.50 -4.79
CA PHE A 213 -9.81 21.79 -4.11
C PHE A 213 -8.94 21.77 -2.85
N GLY A 214 -8.01 22.73 -2.76
CA GLY A 214 -7.04 22.85 -1.67
C GLY A 214 -5.67 22.28 -2.05
N LYS A 215 -4.86 21.96 -1.04
CA LYS A 215 -3.58 21.26 -1.23
C LYS A 215 -3.80 19.75 -1.14
N MET A 216 -3.12 18.95 -1.96
CA MET A 216 -3.19 17.49 -1.83
C MET A 216 -2.49 17.05 -0.54
N LYS A 217 -3.19 16.25 0.28
CA LYS A 217 -2.65 15.66 1.52
C LYS A 217 -2.86 14.15 1.58
N TYR A 218 -1.90 13.44 2.14
CA TYR A 218 -2.00 12.02 2.46
C TYR A 218 -2.53 11.83 3.89
N GLU A 219 -3.49 10.92 4.09
CA GLU A 219 -3.93 10.46 5.41
C GLU A 219 -3.99 8.92 5.44
N LEU A 220 -3.70 8.33 6.61
CA LEU A 220 -4.19 7.00 6.97
C LEU A 220 -5.50 7.15 7.74
N GLY A 221 -6.42 6.20 7.56
CA GLY A 221 -7.75 6.26 8.16
C GLY A 221 -8.37 4.91 8.50
N ASP A 222 -9.44 5.00 9.28
CA ASP A 222 -10.26 3.88 9.74
C ASP A 222 -9.51 2.91 10.67
N HIS A 223 -10.08 1.73 10.94
CA HIS A 223 -9.54 0.77 11.90
C HIS A 223 -8.59 -0.23 11.24
N ALA A 224 -7.48 -0.51 11.91
CA ALA A 224 -6.62 -1.65 11.64
C ALA A 224 -6.52 -2.57 12.86
N ILE A 225 -6.46 -3.88 12.61
CA ILE A 225 -6.50 -4.92 13.65
C ILE A 225 -5.20 -5.73 13.61
N VAL A 226 -4.63 -5.98 14.79
CA VAL A 226 -3.68 -7.07 15.03
C VAL A 226 -4.37 -8.08 15.96
N LYS A 227 -4.34 -9.37 15.66
CA LYS A 227 -5.03 -10.39 16.47
C LYS A 227 -4.23 -11.69 16.57
N SER A 228 -4.16 -12.24 17.78
CA SER A 228 -3.60 -13.58 18.04
C SER A 228 -4.66 -14.40 18.77
N PRO A 229 -5.39 -15.30 18.05
CA PRO A 229 -6.36 -16.21 18.66
C PRO A 229 -5.74 -17.06 19.76
N GLU A 230 -4.52 -17.56 19.55
CA GLU A 230 -3.81 -18.49 20.45
C GLU A 230 -3.49 -17.82 21.80
N MET A 231 -3.25 -16.50 21.81
CA MET A 231 -2.98 -15.71 23.02
C MET A 231 -4.24 -15.03 23.61
N ASP A 232 -5.41 -15.17 22.98
CA ASP A 232 -6.65 -14.44 23.31
C ASP A 232 -6.43 -12.90 23.34
N LEU A 233 -5.69 -12.36 22.37
CA LEU A 233 -5.33 -10.93 22.33
C LEU A 233 -5.65 -10.27 20.98
N GLU A 234 -6.11 -9.03 21.06
CA GLU A 234 -6.43 -8.18 19.92
C GLU A 234 -5.95 -6.75 20.19
N ALA A 235 -5.33 -6.09 19.19
CA ALA A 235 -5.14 -4.66 19.15
C ALA A 235 -6.12 -4.10 18.12
N ASP A 236 -6.85 -3.06 18.52
CA ASP A 236 -7.84 -2.36 17.69
C ASP A 236 -7.43 -0.90 17.64
N ILE A 237 -7.09 -0.41 16.44
CA ILE A 237 -6.34 0.84 16.24
C ILE A 237 -7.05 1.71 15.21
N GLU A 238 -7.68 2.78 15.68
CA GLU A 238 -8.27 3.87 14.89
C GLU A 238 -7.16 4.80 14.39
N PHE A 239 -6.93 4.83 13.07
CA PHE A 239 -6.14 5.86 12.40
C PHE A 239 -7.06 7.07 12.11
N LYS A 240 -6.72 8.24 12.64
CA LYS A 240 -7.61 9.40 12.66
C LYS A 240 -7.42 10.28 11.43
N VAL A 241 -8.39 10.18 10.53
CA VAL A 241 -8.65 11.20 9.50
C VAL A 241 -9.11 12.51 10.15
N LYS A 242 -8.78 13.65 9.55
CA LYS A 242 -9.17 14.94 10.12
C LYS A 242 -10.68 15.20 10.01
N GLY A 243 -11.36 15.30 11.15
CA GLY A 243 -12.76 15.69 11.23
C GLY A 243 -12.99 17.18 10.94
N TRP A 244 -14.16 17.50 10.35
CA TRP A 244 -14.55 18.86 9.96
C TRP A 244 -14.64 19.85 11.14
N VAL A 245 -14.84 19.35 12.36
CA VAL A 245 -15.05 20.12 13.60
C VAL A 245 -13.75 20.25 14.42
N GLY A 246 -12.65 19.63 13.98
CA GLY A 246 -11.36 19.65 14.66
C GLY A 246 -10.69 18.27 14.73
N GLY A 247 -9.44 18.25 15.19
CA GLY A 247 -8.57 17.07 15.27
C GLY A 247 -7.19 17.32 14.66
N GLY A 248 -6.18 16.65 15.21
CA GLY A 248 -4.84 16.58 14.60
C GLY A 248 -4.83 15.63 13.40
N TYR A 249 -3.93 15.87 12.44
CA TYR A 249 -3.63 14.88 11.39
C TYR A 249 -2.83 13.72 12.00
N ASN A 250 -2.84 12.58 11.32
CA ASN A 250 -1.96 11.42 11.58
C ASN A 250 -2.01 10.82 13.00
N ALA A 251 -3.01 11.19 13.82
CA ALA A 251 -3.18 10.65 15.15
C ALA A 251 -3.67 9.19 15.13
N ILE A 252 -3.26 8.42 16.12
CA ILE A 252 -3.83 7.10 16.42
C ILE A 252 -4.50 7.10 17.80
N LEU A 253 -5.54 6.29 17.93
CA LEU A 253 -6.07 5.83 19.21
C LEU A 253 -6.34 4.34 19.11
N GLY A 254 -5.97 3.56 20.12
CA GLY A 254 -6.28 2.14 20.10
C GLY A 254 -6.16 1.48 21.47
N TYR A 255 -6.54 0.21 21.53
CA TYR A 255 -6.40 -0.58 22.74
C TYR A 255 -5.92 -2.00 22.43
N ILE A 256 -4.98 -2.48 23.23
CA ILE A 256 -4.68 -3.92 23.34
C ILE A 256 -5.65 -4.49 24.37
N LYS A 257 -6.47 -5.46 23.97
CA LYS A 257 -7.59 -6.02 24.75
C LYS A 257 -7.58 -7.55 24.71
N LYS A 258 -8.10 -8.19 25.77
CA LYS A 258 -8.40 -9.62 25.76
C LYS A 258 -9.62 -9.89 24.88
N SER A 259 -9.47 -10.72 23.84
CA SER A 259 -10.52 -10.90 22.81
C SER A 259 -11.81 -11.48 23.38
N SER A 260 -11.70 -12.45 24.29
CA SER A 260 -12.79 -13.17 24.96
C SER A 260 -13.67 -12.30 25.89
N THR A 261 -13.12 -11.21 26.41
CA THR A 261 -13.77 -10.39 27.47
C THR A 261 -13.92 -8.92 27.11
N GLY A 262 -13.29 -8.45 26.02
CA GLY A 262 -13.20 -7.03 25.68
C GLY A 262 -12.41 -6.19 26.69
N LYS A 263 -11.73 -6.81 27.66
CA LYS A 263 -10.98 -6.08 28.70
C LYS A 263 -9.71 -5.46 28.10
N ASN A 264 -9.70 -4.13 27.98
CA ASN A 264 -8.51 -3.38 27.63
C ASN A 264 -7.41 -3.56 28.69
N LEU A 265 -6.18 -3.78 28.23
CA LEU A 265 -4.95 -3.92 29.02
C LEU A 265 -4.05 -2.70 28.83
N PHE A 266 -3.93 -2.21 27.59
CA PHE A 266 -3.16 -1.01 27.24
C PHE A 266 -3.96 -0.07 26.34
N GLU A 267 -3.66 1.22 26.46
CA GLU A 267 -4.09 2.31 25.59
C GLU A 267 -2.91 2.71 24.68
N LEU A 268 -3.17 2.83 23.38
CA LEU A 268 -2.23 3.27 22.34
C LEU A 268 -2.62 4.67 21.87
N SER A 269 -1.63 5.56 21.71
CA SER A 269 -1.88 6.97 21.38
C SER A 269 -0.64 7.64 20.75
N GLY A 270 -0.81 8.80 20.10
CA GLY A 270 0.28 9.57 19.48
C GLY A 270 0.02 9.78 17.99
N HIS A 271 1.06 10.02 17.20
CA HIS A 271 0.96 10.15 15.74
C HIS A 271 1.80 9.08 15.03
N TRP A 272 1.28 8.44 13.98
CA TRP A 272 1.96 7.32 13.29
C TRP A 272 3.21 7.74 12.50
N ASN A 273 3.36 9.04 12.22
CA ASN A 273 4.52 9.66 11.60
C ASN A 273 5.47 10.34 12.61
N GLU A 274 5.20 10.27 13.91
CA GLU A 274 6.01 10.88 14.97
C GLU A 274 6.22 9.91 16.15
N LYS A 275 6.04 10.39 17.39
CA LYS A 275 6.07 9.60 18.61
C LYS A 275 4.71 8.96 18.88
N MET A 276 4.74 7.64 19.07
CA MET A 276 3.63 6.84 19.57
C MET A 276 3.94 6.40 21.01
N TYR A 277 2.90 6.20 21.80
CA TYR A 277 2.96 5.92 23.23
C TYR A 277 2.00 4.79 23.60
N ILE A 278 2.45 3.96 24.54
CA ILE A 278 1.67 2.91 25.18
C ILE A 278 1.45 3.28 26.65
N LYS A 279 0.25 3.00 27.16
CA LYS A 279 -0.12 3.22 28.56
C LYS A 279 -0.74 1.96 29.13
N ASP A 280 -0.13 1.42 30.16
CA ASP A 280 -0.65 0.34 30.99
C ASP A 280 -1.90 0.84 31.75
N LEU A 281 -3.03 0.15 31.62
CA LEU A 281 -4.29 0.52 32.27
C LEU A 281 -4.46 -0.05 33.68
N ALA A 282 -3.61 -0.98 34.11
CA ALA A 282 -3.55 -1.49 35.48
C ALA A 282 -2.64 -0.63 36.38
N THR A 283 -1.50 -0.16 35.87
CA THR A 283 -0.60 0.73 36.64
C THR A 283 -0.74 2.22 36.32
N GLY A 284 -1.39 2.57 35.21
CA GLY A 284 -1.49 3.95 34.71
C GLY A 284 -0.21 4.48 34.06
N LYS A 285 0.88 3.70 34.04
CA LYS A 285 2.18 4.10 33.52
C LYS A 285 2.11 4.28 32.00
N LYS A 286 2.43 5.47 31.51
CA LYS A 286 2.62 5.79 30.08
C LYS A 286 4.11 5.85 29.74
N SER A 287 4.50 5.26 28.61
CA SER A 287 5.85 5.32 28.06
C SER A 287 5.81 5.53 26.54
N GLU A 288 6.93 5.99 25.98
CA GLU A 288 7.13 5.96 24.53
C GLU A 288 7.08 4.50 24.03
N PHE A 289 6.47 4.31 22.87
CA PHE A 289 6.28 3.01 22.23
C PHE A 289 7.19 2.89 21.01
N PHE A 290 7.14 3.90 20.13
CA PHE A 290 7.99 4.03 18.95
C PHE A 290 8.16 5.53 18.61
N ASP A 291 9.27 5.90 18.01
CA ASP A 291 9.56 7.27 17.56
C ASP A 291 10.00 7.27 16.10
N ALA A 292 9.06 7.56 15.20
CA ALA A 292 9.32 7.67 13.78
C ALA A 292 10.24 8.86 13.41
N THR A 293 10.36 9.88 14.26
CA THR A 293 11.16 11.09 13.95
C THR A 293 12.67 10.83 13.93
N ASN A 294 13.12 9.76 14.60
CA ASN A 294 14.52 9.35 14.70
C ASN A 294 14.78 7.95 14.11
N ALA A 295 13.74 7.26 13.65
CA ALA A 295 13.83 5.92 13.09
C ALA A 295 14.62 5.91 11.77
N LYS A 296 15.32 4.81 11.48
CA LYS A 296 16.12 4.63 10.27
C LYS A 296 15.73 3.33 9.57
N PRO A 297 14.83 3.38 8.57
CA PRO A 297 14.40 2.21 7.82
C PRO A 297 15.58 1.44 7.21
N SER A 298 15.64 0.14 7.48
CA SER A 298 16.50 -0.80 6.80
C SER A 298 15.89 -1.15 5.45
N ILE A 299 16.43 -0.56 4.39
CA ILE A 299 15.96 -0.76 3.01
C ILE A 299 16.43 -2.15 2.53
N PRO A 300 15.58 -2.99 1.91
CA PRO A 300 16.02 -4.26 1.35
C PRO A 300 17.03 -4.06 0.22
N LYS A 301 17.92 -5.02 0.08
CA LYS A 301 18.75 -5.21 -1.10
C LYS A 301 18.00 -6.08 -2.11
N ALA A 302 18.23 -5.83 -3.38
CA ALA A 302 17.81 -6.67 -4.50
C ALA A 302 19.04 -7.12 -5.30
N ARG A 303 18.86 -8.03 -6.26
CA ARG A 303 19.92 -8.43 -7.20
C ARG A 303 20.24 -7.29 -8.19
N PRO A 304 21.46 -7.20 -8.74
CA PRO A 304 21.80 -6.28 -9.83
C PRO A 304 20.80 -6.36 -11.00
N ILE A 305 20.50 -5.21 -11.64
CA ILE A 305 19.46 -5.14 -12.69
C ILE A 305 19.80 -6.00 -13.92
N ASP A 306 21.09 -6.21 -14.19
CA ASP A 306 21.58 -7.12 -15.22
C ASP A 306 21.28 -8.59 -14.90
N GLU A 307 21.30 -9.00 -13.64
CA GLU A 307 20.93 -10.36 -13.17
C GLU A 307 19.41 -10.61 -13.07
N GLN A 308 18.59 -9.56 -13.01
CA GLN A 308 17.12 -9.67 -12.90
C GLN A 308 16.47 -10.19 -14.21
N ALA A 309 15.35 -10.89 -14.11
CA ALA A 309 14.52 -11.32 -15.23
C ALA A 309 13.64 -10.17 -15.78
N PRO A 310 13.08 -10.26 -17.00
CA PRO A 310 12.34 -9.15 -17.63
C PRO A 310 11.12 -8.65 -16.85
N ARG A 311 10.54 -9.49 -15.97
CA ARG A 311 9.35 -9.21 -15.15
C ARG A 311 9.65 -8.91 -13.68
N GLU A 312 10.92 -8.86 -13.28
CA GLU A 312 11.29 -8.37 -11.94
C GLU A 312 11.14 -6.84 -11.89
N SER A 313 10.44 -6.33 -10.87
CA SER A 313 9.92 -4.95 -10.82
C SER A 313 10.95 -3.86 -11.15
N GLN A 314 12.20 -3.99 -10.69
CA GLN A 314 13.20 -2.94 -10.87
C GLN A 314 13.79 -2.92 -12.30
N LYS A 315 13.83 -4.07 -12.97
CA LYS A 315 14.21 -4.19 -14.39
C LYS A 315 13.05 -3.80 -15.30
N LEU A 316 11.86 -4.35 -15.05
CA LEU A 316 10.64 -4.05 -15.79
C LEU A 316 10.36 -2.54 -15.84
N TRP A 317 10.33 -1.89 -14.67
CA TRP A 317 10.04 -0.47 -14.56
C TRP A 317 11.29 0.42 -14.64
N GLN A 318 12.45 -0.08 -15.10
CA GLN A 318 13.71 0.68 -15.02
C GLN A 318 13.64 2.01 -15.79
N ALA A 319 13.14 2.00 -17.03
CA ALA A 319 13.05 3.19 -17.87
C ALA A 319 12.07 4.22 -17.29
N THR A 320 10.87 3.77 -16.92
CA THR A 320 9.81 4.57 -16.26
C THR A 320 10.31 5.20 -14.95
N THR A 321 10.93 4.43 -14.07
CA THR A 321 11.42 4.93 -12.78
C THR A 321 12.60 5.89 -12.92
N GLN A 322 13.47 5.70 -13.92
CA GLN A 322 14.51 6.67 -14.25
C GLN A 322 13.93 7.99 -14.78
N ALA A 323 12.91 7.94 -15.65
CA ALA A 323 12.25 9.15 -16.16
C ALA A 323 11.53 9.92 -15.04
N ILE A 324 10.80 9.22 -14.14
CA ILE A 324 10.22 9.81 -12.92
C ILE A 324 11.30 10.49 -12.07
N LYS A 325 12.45 9.84 -11.85
CA LYS A 325 13.60 10.39 -11.10
C LYS A 325 14.24 11.62 -11.76
N ARG A 326 14.09 11.80 -13.08
CA ARG A 326 14.53 12.99 -13.85
C ARG A 326 13.46 14.09 -13.97
N ALA A 327 12.27 13.90 -13.39
CA ALA A 327 11.06 14.70 -13.65
C ALA A 327 10.64 14.76 -15.14
N ASP A 328 11.08 13.78 -15.93
CA ASP A 328 10.72 13.60 -17.33
C ASP A 328 9.34 12.94 -17.41
N HIS A 329 8.28 13.75 -17.21
CA HIS A 329 6.91 13.25 -17.18
C HIS A 329 6.43 12.72 -18.53
N LYS A 330 6.96 13.22 -19.66
CA LYS A 330 6.64 12.67 -20.98
C LYS A 330 7.27 11.30 -21.16
N GLY A 331 8.59 11.18 -21.01
CA GLY A 331 9.28 9.89 -21.10
C GLY A 331 8.78 8.87 -20.08
N ALA A 332 8.44 9.29 -18.86
CA ALA A 332 7.81 8.42 -17.87
C ALA A 332 6.45 7.89 -18.32
N THR A 333 5.69 8.67 -19.09
CA THR A 333 4.39 8.25 -19.64
C THR A 333 4.60 7.35 -20.85
N ASP A 334 5.46 7.76 -21.79
CA ASP A 334 5.82 6.98 -22.98
C ASP A 334 6.33 5.57 -22.63
N GLU A 335 7.21 5.43 -21.64
CA GLU A 335 7.73 4.13 -21.19
C GLU A 335 6.72 3.32 -20.36
N LYS A 336 5.88 3.99 -19.56
CA LYS A 336 4.81 3.33 -18.80
C LYS A 336 3.75 2.74 -19.71
N SER A 337 3.31 3.48 -20.73
CA SER A 337 2.28 3.02 -21.67
C SER A 337 2.71 1.72 -22.36
N LYS A 338 3.94 1.63 -22.87
CA LYS A 338 4.45 0.40 -23.53
C LYS A 338 4.27 -0.87 -22.67
N ILE A 339 4.50 -0.77 -21.36
CA ILE A 339 4.38 -1.89 -20.43
C ILE A 339 2.89 -2.25 -20.22
N GLU A 340 2.01 -1.26 -20.09
CA GLU A 340 0.57 -1.47 -19.94
C GLU A 340 -0.12 -1.85 -21.27
N ASP A 341 0.43 -1.47 -22.42
CA ASP A 341 0.01 -1.87 -23.77
C ASP A 341 0.35 -3.35 -24.01
N GLU A 342 1.58 -3.77 -23.70
CA GLU A 342 2.00 -5.17 -23.75
C GLU A 342 1.16 -6.04 -22.80
N GLN A 343 0.90 -5.58 -21.57
CA GLN A 343 0.04 -6.30 -20.64
C GLN A 343 -1.41 -6.42 -21.15
N ARG A 344 -1.95 -5.38 -21.81
CA ARG A 344 -3.27 -5.43 -22.45
C ARG A 344 -3.29 -6.40 -23.63
N ARG A 345 -2.20 -6.49 -24.40
CA ARG A 345 -2.03 -7.48 -25.47
C ARG A 345 -1.96 -8.91 -24.91
N GLU A 346 -1.15 -9.17 -23.88
CA GLU A 346 -1.09 -10.45 -23.19
C GLU A 346 -2.45 -10.89 -22.63
N ALA A 347 -3.23 -9.97 -22.08
CA ALA A 347 -4.57 -10.26 -21.57
C ALA A 347 -5.55 -10.64 -22.70
N ALA A 348 -5.47 -9.97 -23.85
CA ALA A 348 -6.27 -10.30 -25.03
C ALA A 348 -5.85 -11.64 -25.68
N GLU A 349 -4.54 -11.93 -25.74
CA GLU A 349 -3.99 -13.19 -26.26
C GLU A 349 -4.33 -14.40 -25.36
N ARG A 350 -4.36 -14.20 -24.04
CA ARG A 350 -4.74 -15.24 -23.06
C ARG A 350 -6.26 -15.49 -23.00
N GLY A 351 -7.07 -14.47 -23.30
CA GLY A 351 -8.53 -14.53 -23.24
C GLY A 351 -9.06 -14.90 -21.85
N GLU A 352 -10.03 -15.83 -21.80
CA GLU A 352 -10.65 -16.32 -20.56
C GLU A 352 -9.74 -17.25 -19.73
N THR A 353 -8.57 -17.64 -20.24
CA THR A 353 -7.67 -18.57 -19.54
C THR A 353 -7.19 -17.93 -18.22
N PRO A 354 -7.45 -18.54 -17.04
CA PRO A 354 -7.02 -17.98 -15.77
C PRO A 354 -5.50 -17.83 -15.70
N TRP A 355 -5.03 -16.74 -15.11
CA TRP A 355 -3.61 -16.64 -14.74
C TRP A 355 -3.31 -17.61 -13.61
N GLN A 356 -2.26 -18.40 -13.76
CA GLN A 356 -1.67 -19.21 -12.70
C GLN A 356 -0.42 -18.47 -12.22
N PRO A 357 -0.38 -17.97 -10.97
CA PRO A 357 0.84 -17.42 -10.40
C PRO A 357 1.95 -18.46 -10.33
N LYS A 358 3.20 -18.00 -10.43
CA LYS A 358 4.38 -18.85 -10.58
C LYS A 358 5.00 -19.26 -9.25
N LEU A 359 4.94 -18.38 -8.25
CA LEU A 359 5.59 -18.57 -6.95
C LEU A 359 4.57 -18.87 -5.84
N PHE A 360 3.28 -18.68 -6.10
CA PHE A 360 2.20 -18.79 -5.13
C PHE A 360 1.08 -19.71 -5.60
N ARG A 361 0.66 -20.65 -4.74
CA ARG A 361 -0.52 -21.50 -4.96
C ARG A 361 -1.76 -20.94 -4.29
N ALA A 362 -2.92 -21.27 -4.84
CA ALA A 362 -4.19 -20.89 -4.25
C ALA A 362 -4.37 -21.56 -2.87
N VAL A 363 -4.96 -20.82 -1.94
CA VAL A 363 -5.38 -21.34 -0.63
C VAL A 363 -6.82 -21.90 -0.77
N PRO A 364 -7.15 -23.06 -0.18
CA PRO A 364 -8.51 -23.61 -0.24
C PRO A 364 -9.56 -22.66 0.34
N ALA A 365 -10.75 -22.64 -0.26
CA ALA A 365 -11.87 -21.85 0.26
C ALA A 365 -12.28 -22.35 1.67
N GLY A 366 -12.49 -21.41 2.59
CA GLY A 366 -12.82 -21.71 3.99
C GLY A 366 -11.62 -21.76 4.95
N ASP A 367 -10.40 -21.54 4.47
CA ASP A 367 -9.20 -21.44 5.30
C ASP A 367 -9.28 -20.28 6.32
N GLU A 368 -8.80 -20.52 7.55
CA GLU A 368 -8.87 -19.58 8.66
C GLU A 368 -8.04 -18.30 8.45
N GLU A 369 -6.95 -18.40 7.69
CA GLU A 369 -5.94 -17.35 7.50
C GLU A 369 -6.34 -16.34 6.41
N LYS A 370 -7.36 -16.64 5.59
CA LYS A 370 -8.00 -15.73 4.62
C LYS A 370 -7.05 -15.11 3.57
N LEU A 371 -5.88 -15.71 3.44
CA LEU A 371 -4.97 -15.52 2.32
C LEU A 371 -5.66 -16.07 1.06
N ASP A 372 -5.57 -15.36 -0.06
CA ASP A 372 -6.04 -15.92 -1.35
C ASP A 372 -4.99 -16.89 -1.93
N TRP A 373 -3.73 -16.61 -1.61
CA TRP A 373 -2.53 -17.23 -2.15
C TRP A 373 -1.48 -17.36 -1.04
N ILE A 374 -0.72 -18.45 -1.06
CA ILE A 374 0.43 -18.71 -0.19
C ILE A 374 1.61 -19.18 -1.04
N ILE A 375 2.84 -18.99 -0.60
CA ILE A 375 4.03 -19.48 -1.34
C ILE A 375 3.86 -20.98 -1.63
N ASP A 376 4.13 -21.40 -2.86
CA ASP A 376 3.88 -22.78 -3.29
C ASP A 376 4.86 -23.76 -2.64
N ALA A 377 6.15 -23.43 -2.69
CA ALA A 377 7.24 -24.25 -2.19
C ALA A 377 7.19 -24.49 -0.67
N GLU A 378 7.44 -25.74 -0.28
CA GLU A 378 7.47 -26.15 1.13
C GLU A 378 8.83 -25.83 1.78
N VAL A 379 8.84 -24.85 2.69
CA VAL A 379 9.96 -24.58 3.61
C VAL A 379 9.73 -25.33 4.92
N ASP A 380 10.63 -26.25 5.25
CA ASP A 380 10.57 -27.11 6.43
C ASP A 380 11.00 -26.30 7.66
N TYR A 381 10.04 -25.62 8.29
CA TYR A 381 10.27 -24.75 9.45
C TYR A 381 10.83 -25.47 10.69
N LYS A 382 10.90 -26.81 10.68
CA LYS A 382 11.49 -27.64 11.75
C LYS A 382 12.93 -28.05 11.44
N ALA A 383 13.40 -27.82 10.22
CA ALA A 383 14.81 -27.97 9.85
C ALA A 383 15.70 -26.94 10.56
N PRO A 384 17.03 -27.18 10.66
CA PRO A 384 18.00 -26.14 10.99
C PRO A 384 17.89 -24.95 10.01
N ALA A 385 18.07 -23.72 10.51
CA ALA A 385 17.90 -22.49 9.73
C ALA A 385 18.65 -22.50 8.37
N GLN A 386 19.88 -23.03 8.33
CA GLN A 386 20.66 -23.22 7.11
C GLN A 386 19.90 -23.98 5.99
N LYS A 387 19.18 -25.07 6.33
CA LYS A 387 18.38 -25.83 5.35
C LYS A 387 17.11 -25.04 4.96
N GLN A 388 16.54 -24.26 5.86
CA GLN A 388 15.41 -23.37 5.53
C GLN A 388 15.87 -22.28 4.54
N VAL A 389 17.06 -21.70 4.73
CA VAL A 389 17.69 -20.76 3.79
C VAL A 389 17.92 -21.43 2.44
N GLU A 390 18.47 -22.64 2.40
CA GLU A 390 18.65 -23.42 1.16
C GLU A 390 17.31 -23.65 0.42
N GLN A 391 16.23 -23.97 1.15
CA GLN A 391 14.88 -24.10 0.58
C GLN A 391 14.35 -22.77 0.03
N ILE A 392 14.46 -21.66 0.79
CA ILE A 392 14.01 -20.33 0.36
C ILE A 392 14.76 -19.86 -0.89
N LEU A 393 16.07 -20.06 -0.94
CA LEU A 393 16.92 -19.68 -2.07
C LEU A 393 16.70 -20.54 -3.32
N ALA A 394 16.01 -21.68 -3.20
CA ALA A 394 15.57 -22.50 -4.32
C ALA A 394 14.19 -22.10 -4.87
N ILE A 395 13.42 -21.23 -4.20
CA ILE A 395 12.12 -20.75 -4.68
C ILE A 395 12.29 -19.72 -5.79
N ALA A 396 13.19 -18.75 -5.57
CA ALA A 396 13.52 -17.70 -6.52
C ALA A 396 14.94 -17.14 -6.24
N PRO A 397 15.68 -16.67 -7.25
CA PRO A 397 16.92 -15.93 -7.08
C PRO A 397 16.73 -14.62 -6.30
N ILE A 398 17.27 -14.56 -5.08
CA ILE A 398 17.14 -13.41 -4.16
C ILE A 398 18.50 -12.72 -3.94
N LEU A 399 19.59 -13.48 -3.91
CA LEU A 399 20.95 -13.01 -3.65
C LEU A 399 21.75 -12.78 -4.95
N PRO A 400 22.69 -11.82 -4.98
CA PRO A 400 23.53 -11.59 -6.16
C PRO A 400 24.30 -12.84 -6.59
N GLY A 401 24.42 -13.06 -7.90
CA GLY A 401 25.04 -14.23 -8.51
C GLY A 401 24.16 -15.48 -8.56
N GLN A 402 22.97 -15.49 -7.94
CA GLN A 402 21.97 -16.54 -8.19
C GLN A 402 21.41 -16.42 -9.61
N ARG A 403 21.16 -17.59 -10.22
CA ARG A 403 20.50 -17.74 -11.52
C ARG A 403 19.20 -18.50 -11.35
N HIS A 404 18.27 -18.28 -12.26
CA HIS A 404 17.07 -19.10 -12.43
C HIS A 404 17.45 -20.48 -12.99
N ASP A 405 16.52 -21.44 -12.91
CA ASP A 405 16.51 -22.58 -13.81
C ASP A 405 16.10 -22.08 -15.22
N GLU A 406 16.65 -22.65 -16.29
CA GLU A 406 16.46 -22.15 -17.66
C GLU A 406 14.97 -22.16 -18.06
N ALA A 407 14.20 -23.11 -17.53
CA ALA A 407 12.75 -23.22 -17.73
C ALA A 407 11.94 -22.07 -17.09
N PHE A 408 12.47 -21.41 -16.06
CA PHE A 408 11.84 -20.24 -15.43
C PHE A 408 12.16 -18.96 -16.22
N ASP A 409 13.42 -18.78 -16.63
CA ASP A 409 13.84 -17.66 -17.50
C ASP A 409 13.09 -17.65 -18.85
N GLU A 410 12.78 -18.82 -19.42
CA GLU A 410 11.90 -18.95 -20.60
C GLU A 410 10.49 -18.38 -20.35
N GLN A 411 9.93 -18.61 -19.15
CA GLN A 411 8.58 -18.17 -18.78
C GLN A 411 8.51 -16.70 -18.33
N GLU A 412 9.62 -16.06 -17.99
CA GLU A 412 9.67 -14.61 -17.69
C GLU A 412 9.84 -13.71 -18.92
N LYS A 413 10.10 -14.27 -20.10
CA LYS A 413 10.18 -13.50 -21.35
C LYS A 413 8.81 -12.93 -21.70
N LEU A 414 8.72 -11.61 -21.85
CA LEU A 414 7.55 -10.95 -22.47
C LEU A 414 7.35 -11.51 -23.90
N PRO A 415 6.12 -11.60 -24.44
CA PRO A 415 5.91 -12.17 -25.78
C PRO A 415 6.65 -11.40 -26.89
N SER A 416 6.87 -10.09 -26.73
CA SER A 416 7.76 -9.29 -27.59
C SER A 416 9.23 -9.74 -27.61
N GLN A 417 9.67 -10.52 -26.61
CA GLN A 417 11.00 -11.11 -26.47
C GLN A 417 11.01 -12.62 -26.79
N GLN A 418 9.85 -13.27 -26.82
CA GLN A 418 9.69 -14.69 -27.19
C GLN A 418 9.86 -14.90 -28.70
N GLY A 419 11.12 -14.98 -29.15
CA GLY A 419 11.50 -15.67 -30.37
C GLY A 419 10.95 -15.10 -31.68
N LYS A 420 11.54 -14.02 -32.19
CA LYS A 420 11.57 -13.75 -33.65
C LYS A 420 12.40 -14.81 -34.37
N GLN A 421 11.89 -16.04 -34.48
CA GLN A 421 12.37 -16.98 -35.49
C GLN A 421 11.98 -16.44 -36.86
N MET A 422 12.97 -15.90 -37.60
CA MET A 422 12.80 -15.68 -39.02
C MET A 422 12.49 -17.02 -39.69
N PRO A 423 11.47 -17.12 -40.57
CA PRO A 423 11.28 -18.32 -41.38
C PRO A 423 12.55 -18.56 -42.21
N GLN A 424 13.24 -19.67 -41.97
CA GLN A 424 14.35 -20.06 -42.83
C GLN A 424 13.80 -20.35 -44.22
N SER A 425 14.25 -19.57 -45.21
CA SER A 425 13.85 -19.75 -46.60
C SER A 425 14.41 -21.08 -47.12
N SER A 426 13.51 -22.04 -47.35
CA SER A 426 13.83 -23.36 -47.89
C SER A 426 14.22 -23.28 -49.36
N ALA A 427 15.46 -22.84 -49.61
CA ALA A 427 16.08 -22.82 -50.94
C ALA A 427 16.14 -24.23 -51.52
N GLN A 428 15.23 -24.53 -52.45
CA GLN A 428 15.19 -25.79 -53.17
C GLN A 428 16.43 -25.92 -54.07
N SER A 429 17.14 -27.04 -53.97
CA SER A 429 18.08 -27.52 -54.99
C SER A 429 17.81 -29.00 -55.24
N ALA A 430 17.96 -29.46 -56.49
CA ALA A 430 17.34 -30.68 -56.96
C ALA A 430 18.34 -31.73 -57.46
N GLY A 431 18.16 -32.97 -56.98
CA GLY A 431 18.23 -34.19 -57.80
C GLY A 431 19.60 -34.76 -58.19
N ALA A 432 19.99 -35.84 -57.49
CA ALA A 432 20.64 -37.02 -58.07
C ALA A 432 20.54 -38.23 -57.12
N GLY A 433 20.58 -39.45 -57.66
CA GLY A 433 20.70 -40.73 -56.93
C GLY A 433 21.34 -41.79 -57.86
N PRO A 434 21.24 -43.12 -57.62
CA PRO A 434 20.66 -43.81 -56.45
C PRO A 434 21.44 -45.06 -55.93
N THR A 435 21.05 -45.61 -54.75
CA THR A 435 21.16 -47.04 -54.30
C THR A 435 22.54 -47.73 -54.11
N PRO A 436 22.66 -48.92 -53.43
CA PRO A 436 21.78 -49.61 -52.45
C PRO A 436 22.48 -50.21 -51.17
N GLU A 437 21.69 -50.89 -50.30
CA GLU A 437 22.06 -52.06 -49.43
C GLU A 437 22.96 -51.85 -48.16
N VAL A 438 22.93 -52.67 -47.07
CA VAL A 438 22.25 -53.94 -46.68
C VAL A 438 21.90 -53.96 -45.15
N ALA A 439 20.91 -54.78 -44.72
CA ALA A 439 20.65 -55.35 -43.37
C ALA A 439 20.31 -54.40 -42.18
N ALA A 440 19.33 -54.63 -41.27
CA ALA A 440 18.45 -55.75 -40.85
C ALA A 440 18.89 -56.62 -39.66
N ALA A 441 18.26 -56.40 -38.49
CA ALA A 441 18.05 -57.39 -37.41
C ALA A 441 16.87 -56.94 -36.52
N ALA A 442 16.05 -57.87 -36.02
CA ALA A 442 14.89 -57.58 -35.16
C ALA A 442 14.74 -58.64 -34.05
N ARG A 443 14.01 -58.31 -32.96
CA ARG A 443 13.41 -59.29 -32.03
C ARG A 443 12.26 -58.65 -31.21
N ASN A 444 11.11 -59.33 -31.20
CA ASN A 444 9.94 -59.02 -30.37
C ASN A 444 10.01 -59.75 -29.01
N PHE A 445 9.22 -59.29 -28.03
CA PHE A 445 8.10 -59.99 -27.32
C PHE A 445 7.43 -58.88 -26.44
N LYS A 446 6.11 -58.56 -26.56
CA LYS A 446 4.93 -59.21 -25.92
C LYS A 446 5.00 -59.20 -24.38
N ASP A 447 3.95 -59.05 -23.56
CA ASP A 447 2.53 -58.57 -23.65
C ASP A 447 2.24 -57.91 -22.25
N GLN A 448 1.07 -57.51 -21.72
CA GLN A 448 -0.36 -57.48 -22.11
C GLN A 448 -1.12 -56.44 -21.21
N ASP A 449 -2.42 -56.25 -21.46
CA ASP A 449 -3.48 -55.81 -20.50
C ASP A 449 -3.52 -54.37 -19.90
N SER A 450 -4.69 -53.85 -19.48
CA SER A 450 -5.98 -53.68 -20.19
C SER A 450 -6.96 -52.75 -19.42
N HIS A 451 -8.00 -52.26 -20.12
CA HIS A 451 -9.28 -51.70 -19.64
C HIS A 451 -9.34 -50.45 -18.72
N ARG A 452 -9.88 -49.35 -19.28
CA ARG A 452 -11.28 -48.94 -18.99
C ARG A 452 -11.88 -48.10 -20.14
N LEU A 453 -13.20 -47.94 -20.14
CA LEU A 453 -14.01 -47.36 -21.23
C LEU A 453 -14.63 -45.98 -20.86
N PRO A 454 -15.03 -45.15 -21.84
CA PRO A 454 -15.43 -43.75 -21.63
C PRO A 454 -16.94 -43.55 -21.47
N ILE A 455 -17.33 -42.34 -21.03
CA ILE A 455 -18.72 -41.82 -21.07
C ILE A 455 -18.72 -40.41 -21.68
N ARG A 456 -19.73 -40.09 -22.50
CA ARG A 456 -20.01 -38.74 -23.04
C ARG A 456 -21.01 -38.00 -22.13
N GLY A 457 -20.88 -36.68 -22.04
CA GLY A 457 -21.88 -35.79 -21.43
C GLY A 457 -21.93 -34.45 -22.17
N ASN A 458 -23.10 -34.07 -22.67
CA ASN A 458 -23.31 -32.95 -23.61
C ASN A 458 -22.87 -31.58 -23.07
N ALA A 459 -22.41 -30.72 -23.98
CA ALA A 459 -22.40 -29.27 -23.77
C ALA A 459 -23.83 -28.69 -23.83
N ALA A 460 -24.08 -27.62 -23.10
CA ALA A 460 -25.23 -26.73 -23.26
C ALA A 460 -24.73 -25.32 -23.58
N VAL A 461 -25.28 -24.68 -24.61
CA VAL A 461 -24.87 -23.34 -25.04
C VAL A 461 -25.79 -22.30 -24.40
N ALA A 462 -25.22 -21.40 -23.60
CA ALA A 462 -25.87 -20.19 -23.15
C ALA A 462 -25.32 -19.00 -23.95
N GLN A 463 -26.17 -18.36 -24.77
CA GLN A 463 -25.80 -17.13 -25.46
C GLN A 463 -25.98 -15.95 -24.52
N HIS A 464 -24.91 -15.25 -24.16
CA HIS A 464 -24.98 -13.94 -23.52
C HIS A 464 -24.59 -12.83 -24.50
N THR A 465 -25.44 -11.81 -24.58
CA THR A 465 -25.33 -10.71 -25.54
C THR A 465 -24.13 -9.82 -25.26
N GLN A 466 -23.38 -9.47 -26.29
CA GLN A 466 -22.28 -8.51 -26.18
C GLN A 466 -22.81 -7.12 -25.75
N GLN A 467 -22.21 -6.55 -24.70
CA GLN A 467 -22.11 -5.10 -24.56
C GLN A 467 -20.64 -4.69 -24.64
N GLN A 468 -20.29 -4.18 -25.81
CA GLN A 468 -18.98 -3.59 -26.09
C GLN A 468 -18.95 -2.18 -25.46
N ASN A 469 -18.30 -2.05 -24.31
CA ASN A 469 -18.03 -0.78 -23.64
C ASN A 469 -16.56 -0.44 -23.83
N ASP A 470 -16.27 0.51 -24.70
CA ASP A 470 -14.90 0.89 -25.05
C ASP A 470 -14.18 1.56 -23.87
N LEU A 471 -12.86 1.31 -23.78
CA LEU A 471 -11.98 2.09 -22.91
C LEU A 471 -11.75 3.46 -23.55
N ILE A 472 -11.87 4.54 -22.76
CA ILE A 472 -11.55 5.88 -23.26
C ILE A 472 -10.03 6.05 -23.26
N ASP A 473 -9.42 5.86 -24.43
CA ASP A 473 -8.03 6.23 -24.68
C ASP A 473 -7.91 7.75 -24.88
N PHE A 474 -6.85 8.33 -24.30
CA PHE A 474 -6.55 9.76 -24.35
C PHE A 474 -5.23 10.03 -25.10
N GLY A 475 -5.09 9.40 -26.27
CA GLY A 475 -4.00 9.68 -27.21
C GLY A 475 -4.00 11.15 -27.66
N GLN A 476 -2.84 11.81 -27.56
CA GLN A 476 -2.63 13.15 -28.09
C GLN A 476 -2.63 13.13 -29.63
N ASN A 477 -3.27 14.11 -30.25
CA ASN A 477 -3.45 14.17 -31.70
C ASN A 477 -2.84 15.47 -32.27
N ASP A 478 -1.58 15.40 -32.70
CA ASP A 478 -0.87 16.49 -33.38
C ASP A 478 -1.04 16.39 -34.90
N GLY A 479 -1.59 17.44 -35.53
CA GLY A 479 -1.76 17.53 -36.99
C GLY A 479 -2.16 18.93 -37.43
N ALA A 480 -1.30 19.61 -38.19
CA ALA A 480 -1.43 21.04 -38.48
C ALA A 480 -2.01 21.35 -39.87
N ASN A 481 -2.65 22.53 -39.97
CA ASN A 481 -3.02 23.28 -41.18
C ASN A 481 -3.89 22.57 -42.26
N ASP A 482 -5.02 23.21 -42.60
CA ASP A 482 -5.00 24.03 -43.82
C ASP A 482 -5.99 25.21 -43.72
N SER A 483 -5.90 26.16 -44.66
CA SER A 483 -6.54 27.47 -44.62
C SER A 483 -7.63 27.66 -45.68
N ARG A 484 -8.73 28.34 -45.32
CA ARG A 484 -9.52 29.19 -46.25
C ARG A 484 -10.53 30.09 -45.53
N SER A 485 -10.90 31.17 -46.20
CA SER A 485 -11.63 32.32 -45.65
C SER A 485 -13.09 32.41 -46.12
N ALA A 486 -13.96 32.90 -45.25
CA ALA A 486 -15.29 33.45 -45.58
C ALA A 486 -15.55 34.69 -44.68
N ALA A 487 -16.46 35.59 -45.09
CA ALA A 487 -16.52 36.97 -44.60
C ALA A 487 -17.61 37.27 -43.54
N LEU A 488 -17.50 38.46 -42.95
CA LEU A 488 -18.41 39.09 -41.98
C LEU A 488 -19.78 39.47 -42.60
N PRO A 489 -20.76 39.90 -41.78
CA PRO A 489 -20.89 41.35 -41.54
C PRO A 489 -20.83 41.76 -40.06
N GLN A 490 -20.52 43.04 -39.82
CA GLN A 490 -20.42 43.68 -38.50
C GLN A 490 -21.76 44.24 -38.01
N ALA A 491 -21.82 44.58 -36.72
CA ALA A 491 -22.66 45.66 -36.20
C ALA A 491 -21.88 46.46 -35.13
N ASP A 492 -21.77 47.77 -35.30
CA ASP A 492 -20.94 48.64 -34.46
C ASP A 492 -21.64 49.09 -33.18
N ARG A 493 -20.86 49.37 -32.11
CA ARG A 493 -20.52 50.78 -31.75
C ARG A 493 -19.44 50.90 -30.66
N GLN A 494 -18.88 52.11 -30.55
CA GLN A 494 -17.58 52.44 -29.96
C GLN A 494 -17.69 53.36 -28.72
N PRO A 495 -16.58 53.75 -28.05
CA PRO A 495 -16.55 53.99 -26.60
C PRO A 495 -16.36 55.47 -26.19
N THR A 496 -16.15 55.71 -24.90
CA THR A 496 -15.52 56.94 -24.36
C THR A 496 -14.41 56.62 -23.35
N ASN A 497 -13.34 57.42 -23.39
CA ASN A 497 -12.24 57.47 -22.41
C ASN A 497 -12.30 58.80 -21.66
N SER A 498 -11.83 58.85 -20.40
CA SER A 498 -11.36 60.08 -19.75
C SER A 498 -10.38 59.78 -18.60
N SER A 499 -9.52 60.74 -18.24
CA SER A 499 -8.35 60.51 -17.37
C SER A 499 -7.86 61.77 -16.62
N ALA A 500 -7.61 61.66 -15.31
CA ALA A 500 -6.86 62.58 -14.42
C ALA A 500 -6.59 61.81 -13.08
N GLN A 501 -5.49 61.91 -12.32
CA GLN A 501 -4.71 63.04 -11.77
C GLN A 501 -5.48 63.90 -10.73
N SER A 502 -4.95 64.31 -9.54
CA SER A 502 -3.74 63.88 -8.79
C SER A 502 -3.63 64.52 -7.38
N ALA A 503 -3.33 63.72 -6.33
CA ALA A 503 -2.56 64.09 -5.11
C ALA A 503 -3.17 65.12 -4.09
N PRO A 504 -2.47 65.60 -3.01
CA PRO A 504 -2.61 65.05 -1.64
C PRO A 504 -2.71 66.11 -0.49
N VAL A 505 -2.56 65.70 0.80
CA VAL A 505 -1.90 66.37 1.98
C VAL A 505 -2.57 66.07 3.35
N GLY A 506 -1.77 65.99 4.44
CA GLY A 506 -2.19 66.05 5.87
C GLY A 506 -2.31 64.68 6.57
N SER A 507 -1.54 64.23 7.58
CA SER A 507 -0.65 64.79 8.62
C SER A 507 -1.32 65.39 9.86
N ASP A 508 -1.36 64.64 10.98
CA ASP A 508 -0.65 65.03 12.22
C ASP A 508 -0.52 63.88 13.25
N ALA A 509 0.24 64.08 14.32
CA ALA A 509 0.52 63.06 15.35
C ALA A 509 0.42 63.59 16.80
N SER A 510 0.12 62.71 17.76
CA SER A 510 0.39 62.94 19.20
C SER A 510 0.38 61.61 19.97
N ALA A 511 0.96 61.58 21.17
CA ALA A 511 1.20 60.37 21.95
C ALA A 511 0.79 60.53 23.43
N SER A 512 0.45 59.41 24.09
CA SER A 512 0.40 59.31 25.56
C SER A 512 0.42 57.84 26.03
N SER A 513 0.73 57.63 27.32
CA SER A 513 0.83 56.35 28.03
C SER A 513 0.87 56.64 29.55
N PRO A 514 0.86 55.64 30.45
CA PRO A 514 -0.07 54.51 30.57
C PRO A 514 -0.70 54.46 32.00
N GLN A 515 -1.67 53.57 32.26
CA GLN A 515 -2.08 53.19 33.63
C GLN A 515 -2.44 51.69 33.74
N GLU A 516 -1.98 51.05 34.81
CA GLU A 516 -2.48 49.73 35.28
C GLU A 516 -3.78 49.90 36.08
N PRO A 517 -4.49 48.81 36.43
CA PRO A 517 -4.41 48.41 37.84
C PRO A 517 -4.50 46.90 38.16
N LEU A 518 -3.62 46.47 39.08
CA LEU A 518 -3.87 45.65 40.30
C LEU A 518 -4.75 44.37 40.26
N MET A 519 -4.15 43.27 40.71
CA MET A 519 -4.82 42.11 41.35
C MET A 519 -5.53 42.50 42.66
N PRO A 520 -6.51 41.69 43.12
CA PRO A 520 -6.33 41.10 44.45
C PRO A 520 -6.72 39.61 44.58
N SER A 521 -6.07 38.93 45.53
CA SER A 521 -6.40 37.59 46.04
C SER A 521 -7.42 37.63 47.19
N GLN A 522 -8.19 36.54 47.46
CA GLN A 522 -8.18 35.83 48.76
C GLN A 522 -9.17 34.64 48.91
N THR A 523 -8.69 33.59 49.60
CA THR A 523 -9.32 32.63 50.55
C THR A 523 -10.68 31.91 50.33
N THR A 524 -10.60 30.58 50.44
CA THR A 524 -11.55 29.57 50.98
C THR A 524 -12.23 29.94 52.33
N PRO A 525 -13.39 29.34 52.74
CA PRO A 525 -13.38 27.97 53.34
C PRO A 525 -14.65 27.07 53.27
N ALA A 526 -14.39 25.76 53.40
CA ALA A 526 -15.13 24.67 54.11
C ALA A 526 -16.63 24.37 53.85
N GLY A 527 -16.98 23.07 53.77
CA GLY A 527 -18.39 22.62 53.83
C GLY A 527 -18.68 21.10 53.70
N ALA A 528 -18.74 20.40 54.85
CA ALA A 528 -19.42 19.10 55.07
C ALA A 528 -18.97 17.84 54.29
N ALA A 529 -19.45 16.67 54.76
CA ALA A 529 -19.13 15.34 54.24
C ALA A 529 -20.25 14.32 54.54
N THR A 530 -20.34 13.23 53.76
CA THR A 530 -20.85 11.92 54.23
C THR A 530 -20.45 10.80 53.25
N LYS A 531 -20.44 9.54 53.72
CA LYS A 531 -20.19 8.32 52.91
C LYS A 531 -21.48 7.48 52.78
N PRO A 532 -21.44 6.18 52.44
CA PRO A 532 -21.70 5.66 51.09
C PRO A 532 -22.94 4.73 51.09
N LEU A 533 -23.13 3.92 50.04
CA LEU A 533 -23.67 2.57 50.20
C LEU A 533 -23.18 1.63 49.08
N ASP A 534 -22.95 0.37 49.45
CA ASP A 534 -22.58 -0.78 48.61
C ASP A 534 -23.53 -1.93 48.97
N TYR A 535 -23.98 -2.71 48.00
CA TYR A 535 -24.78 -3.92 48.22
C TYR A 535 -24.44 -5.00 47.18
N ARG A 536 -24.19 -6.22 47.67
CA ARG A 536 -23.63 -7.33 46.90
C ARG A 536 -24.66 -8.45 46.65
N ASN A 537 -24.79 -8.86 45.37
CA ASN A 537 -25.04 -10.25 44.92
C ASN A 537 -26.37 -10.93 45.39
N PRO A 538 -26.70 -12.19 44.96
CA PRO A 538 -26.08 -13.06 43.93
C PRO A 538 -27.10 -13.72 42.94
N THR A 539 -26.58 -14.68 42.15
CA THR A 539 -27.27 -15.83 41.46
C THR A 539 -27.68 -15.71 39.98
N GLN A 540 -27.56 -16.86 39.29
CA GLN A 540 -27.95 -17.19 37.90
C GLN A 540 -29.11 -18.22 37.94
N PRO A 541 -29.57 -18.87 36.84
CA PRO A 541 -29.44 -18.56 35.40
C PRO A 541 -30.80 -18.61 34.62
N GLY A 542 -30.80 -18.16 33.36
CA GLY A 542 -31.52 -18.87 32.29
C GLY A 542 -32.48 -18.10 31.38
N LYS A 543 -32.64 -18.67 30.16
CA LYS A 543 -33.54 -18.33 29.04
C LYS A 543 -33.32 -16.99 28.33
N ALA A 544 -33.47 -17.04 27.00
CA ALA A 544 -33.45 -15.89 26.10
C ALA A 544 -34.86 -15.60 25.52
N PRO A 545 -35.23 -14.33 25.32
CA PRO A 545 -36.11 -13.89 24.25
C PRO A 545 -35.27 -13.70 22.97
N SER A 546 -35.61 -14.29 21.82
CA SER A 546 -36.75 -13.94 20.93
C SER A 546 -36.70 -12.50 20.42
N SER A 547 -36.66 -12.36 19.10
CA SER A 547 -36.65 -11.10 18.36
C SER A 547 -37.80 -10.17 18.74
N ASP A 548 -37.53 -8.87 18.83
CA ASP A 548 -38.57 -7.85 18.72
C ASP A 548 -38.08 -6.65 17.89
N THR A 549 -38.76 -6.37 16.79
CA THR A 549 -38.35 -5.34 15.81
C THR A 549 -39.03 -4.01 16.11
N LEU A 550 -38.27 -3.02 16.58
CA LEU A 550 -38.72 -1.64 16.69
C LEU A 550 -38.88 -0.99 15.30
N ARG A 551 -40.05 -1.22 14.67
CA ARG A 551 -40.51 -0.40 13.54
C ARG A 551 -40.83 1.00 14.04
N ARG A 552 -40.29 2.02 13.35
CA ARG A 552 -40.88 3.36 13.31
C ARG A 552 -41.55 3.54 11.95
N GLN A 553 -42.71 4.16 11.92
CA GLN A 553 -43.40 4.51 10.69
C GLN A 553 -42.80 5.79 10.10
N ASP A 554 -42.55 5.79 8.80
CA ASP A 554 -42.85 6.89 7.88
C ASP A 554 -43.01 6.27 6.48
N SER A 555 -43.90 6.83 5.64
CA SER A 555 -44.42 6.09 4.48
C SER A 555 -44.77 6.95 3.27
N ILE A 556 -43.95 6.88 2.22
CA ILE A 556 -44.34 7.11 0.81
C ILE A 556 -43.66 6.00 -0.02
N GLY A 557 -44.40 5.38 -0.94
CA GLY A 557 -44.06 4.07 -1.51
C GLY A 557 -43.00 4.06 -2.63
N GLY A 558 -42.54 2.83 -2.92
CA GLY A 558 -41.56 2.49 -3.96
C GLY A 558 -41.11 1.03 -3.77
N GLU A 559 -41.92 0.09 -4.27
CA GLU A 559 -41.60 -1.35 -4.21
C GLU A 559 -40.74 -1.74 -5.42
N ASP A 560 -39.47 -2.06 -5.20
CA ASP A 560 -38.62 -2.81 -6.12
C ASP A 560 -38.01 -3.99 -5.35
N VAL A 561 -38.43 -5.21 -5.70
CA VAL A 561 -37.94 -6.46 -5.08
C VAL A 561 -36.80 -7.03 -5.93
N PHE A 562 -35.57 -6.84 -5.47
CA PHE A 562 -34.43 -7.57 -6.01
C PHE A 562 -34.35 -8.95 -5.36
N HIS A 563 -34.23 -9.99 -6.19
CA HIS A 563 -33.90 -11.34 -5.77
C HIS A 563 -32.38 -11.55 -5.84
N ASP A 564 -31.78 -12.05 -4.75
CA ASP A 564 -30.40 -12.54 -4.77
C ASP A 564 -30.27 -13.78 -5.67
N ALA A 565 -29.13 -13.89 -6.35
CA ALA A 565 -28.85 -14.95 -7.33
C ALA A 565 -27.52 -15.65 -7.04
N GLU A 566 -27.48 -16.44 -5.97
CA GLU A 566 -26.42 -17.44 -5.72
C GLU A 566 -27.06 -18.82 -5.52
N SER A 567 -26.97 -19.67 -6.54
CA SER A 567 -27.33 -21.11 -6.52
C SER A 567 -26.63 -21.87 -7.65
#